data_AF-A0A067FRV3-F1
#
_entry.id   AF-A0A067FRV3-F1
#
_cell.length_a   1.000
_cell.length_b   1.000
_cell.length_c   1.000
_cell.angle_alpha   90.00
_cell.angle_beta   90.00
_cell.angle_gamma   90.00
#
_symmetry.space_group_name_H-M   'P 1'
#
loop_
_entity.id
_entity.type
_entity.pdbx_description
1 polymer ?
#
loop_
_entity_poly.entity_id
_entity_poly.type
_entity_poly.pdbx_seq_one_letter_code
_entity_poly.pdbx_strand_id
1 'polypeptide(L)'
;MLTGFHCNTLPFSCLPSRRSRTRTTDIILSALSKTPRFTSACRSSVPIHPTAFNFPTRRFSKVVSALVSEENAVATDVFKLTYLEGNSWLWDLDGVKVLVDPILVGNLDFGIPWLFDAGKKFLKSFQLSDLPQVDCLLITQSLDDHCHLKTLKPLSKMSPNLKVIATPNAKTLLDPLFQNVTYVEPGQSSEIEGRNGSKLRVKATAGPVLGPPWQRPENGYLVNSSQGQLTLYYEPHCVYNQNFLEKERSDIIITPVIKQLLPKFTLVSGQEDAVKLAKLLHAKFIVPMKNGDLDSKGFLASIIQSEGTVESFKCKIYKCYDRKFCYSC
;
A
#
# COMPACT_ATOMS: atom_id res chain seq x y z
N MET A 1 -4.06 -6.81 -62.12
CA MET A 1 -4.41 -8.25 -62.06
C MET A 1 -5.03 -8.48 -60.69
N LEU A 2 -6.36 -8.54 -60.53
CA LEU A 2 -7.19 -9.77 -60.68
C LEU A 2 -6.53 -10.92 -59.90
N THR A 3 -7.06 -11.55 -58.85
CA THR A 3 -8.40 -11.91 -58.31
C THR A 3 -8.10 -12.66 -56.99
N GLY A 4 -8.97 -12.89 -56.00
CA GLY A 4 -10.41 -12.82 -55.94
C GLY A 4 -10.91 -13.30 -54.56
N PHE A 5 -12.24 -13.27 -54.46
CA PHE A 5 -13.13 -13.55 -53.34
C PHE A 5 -13.04 -14.98 -52.77
N HIS A 6 -13.34 -15.12 -51.48
CA HIS A 6 -14.38 -16.08 -51.06
C HIS A 6 -15.13 -15.62 -49.81
N CYS A 7 -16.44 -15.51 -50.00
CA CYS A 7 -17.50 -15.27 -49.04
C CYS A 7 -18.14 -16.63 -48.73
N ASN A 8 -18.56 -16.89 -47.50
CA ASN A 8 -19.58 -17.89 -47.22
C ASN A 8 -20.47 -17.41 -46.08
N THR A 9 -21.75 -17.34 -46.39
CA THR A 9 -22.87 -16.91 -45.54
C THR A 9 -23.82 -18.09 -45.32
N LEU A 10 -24.22 -18.29 -44.05
CA LEU A 10 -25.58 -18.64 -43.56
C LEU A 10 -26.11 -20.09 -43.82
N PRO A 11 -26.97 -20.68 -42.94
CA PRO A 11 -28.31 -20.16 -42.68
C PRO A 11 -28.87 -20.16 -41.24
N PHE A 12 -29.82 -19.24 -41.11
CA PHE A 12 -30.91 -19.08 -40.14
C PHE A 12 -31.55 -20.36 -39.58
N SER A 13 -32.04 -20.26 -38.33
CA SER A 13 -33.43 -20.64 -38.01
C SER A 13 -33.93 -19.87 -36.77
N CYS A 14 -35.16 -19.36 -36.88
CA CYS A 14 -35.86 -18.56 -35.88
C CYS A 14 -36.99 -19.35 -35.21
N LEU A 15 -37.47 -18.80 -34.07
CA LEU A 15 -38.79 -18.94 -33.42
C LEU A 15 -39.00 -20.13 -32.44
N PRO A 16 -40.01 -20.11 -31.54
CA PRO A 16 -40.31 -19.06 -30.54
C PRO A 16 -40.76 -19.61 -29.16
N SER A 17 -40.83 -18.70 -28.18
CA SER A 17 -41.73 -18.65 -26.99
C SER A 17 -42.00 -19.89 -26.10
N ARG A 18 -41.84 -19.72 -24.77
CA ARG A 18 -42.90 -20.11 -23.83
C ARG A 18 -42.87 -19.30 -22.53
N ARG A 19 -44.02 -18.67 -22.26
CA ARG A 19 -44.44 -18.06 -21.00
C ARG A 19 -44.78 -19.12 -19.96
N SER A 20 -44.50 -18.80 -18.70
CA SER A 20 -45.15 -19.24 -17.45
C SER A 20 -44.49 -18.38 -16.36
N ARG A 21 -45.07 -17.46 -15.59
CA ARG A 21 -46.41 -17.15 -15.05
C ARG A 21 -47.08 -18.26 -14.25
N THR A 22 -46.69 -18.32 -12.97
CA THR A 22 -47.49 -18.60 -11.75
C THR A 22 -46.51 -18.50 -10.57
N ARG A 23 -46.85 -18.12 -9.34
CA ARG A 23 -48.03 -17.54 -8.69
C ARG A 23 -47.52 -16.97 -7.37
N THR A 24 -48.13 -15.87 -6.95
CA THR A 24 -48.12 -15.30 -5.61
C THR A 24 -48.45 -16.32 -4.52
N THR A 25 -47.75 -16.23 -3.39
CA THR A 25 -48.32 -16.49 -2.06
C THR A 25 -47.78 -15.45 -1.09
N ASP A 26 -48.61 -14.44 -0.85
CA ASP A 26 -48.61 -13.65 0.37
C ASP A 26 -48.86 -14.57 1.57
N ILE A 27 -48.07 -14.43 2.62
CA ILE A 27 -48.47 -14.82 3.97
C ILE A 27 -48.35 -13.57 4.84
N ILE A 28 -49.51 -12.95 5.06
CA ILE A 28 -49.81 -12.06 6.18
C ILE A 28 -50.50 -12.93 7.24
N LEU A 29 -50.03 -12.85 8.49
CA LEU A 29 -50.78 -12.98 9.76
C LEU A 29 -49.76 -12.71 10.87
N SER A 30 -49.64 -11.48 11.37
CA SER A 30 -50.44 -10.86 12.44
C SER A 30 -49.87 -11.10 13.84
N ALA A 31 -49.45 -9.99 14.45
CA ALA A 31 -49.64 -9.58 15.85
C ALA A 31 -49.40 -10.58 16.99
N LEU A 32 -48.53 -10.20 17.94
CA LEU A 32 -48.95 -9.76 19.27
C LEU A 32 -47.77 -9.20 20.10
N SER A 33 -47.95 -7.94 20.47
CA SER A 33 -47.47 -7.22 21.65
C SER A 33 -46.86 -8.02 22.81
N LYS A 34 -45.79 -7.49 23.41
CA LYS A 34 -45.72 -7.09 24.84
C LYS A 34 -44.42 -6.35 25.16
N THR A 35 -44.54 -5.06 25.45
CA THR A 35 -43.60 -4.25 26.22
C THR A 35 -43.62 -4.68 27.70
N PRO A 36 -42.56 -4.34 28.46
CA PRO A 36 -42.82 -3.48 29.60
C PRO A 36 -41.88 -2.27 29.66
N ARG A 37 -42.49 -1.11 29.94
CA ARG A 37 -41.83 0.08 30.48
C ARG A 37 -41.31 -0.25 31.89
N PHE A 38 -40.10 0.18 32.19
CA PHE A 38 -39.74 0.56 33.55
C PHE A 38 -39.16 1.97 33.55
N THR A 39 -39.91 2.85 34.20
CA THR A 39 -39.52 4.17 34.65
C THR A 39 -38.78 4.06 35.98
N SER A 40 -37.67 4.77 36.14
CA SER A 40 -37.37 5.43 37.43
C SER A 40 -36.36 6.55 37.21
N ALA A 41 -36.78 7.73 37.61
CA ALA A 41 -35.99 8.95 37.66
C ALA A 41 -35.26 9.04 39.00
N CYS A 42 -34.02 9.51 39.00
CA CYS A 42 -33.45 10.22 40.14
C CYS A 42 -32.58 11.37 39.63
N ARG A 43 -33.07 12.58 39.88
CA ARG A 43 -32.32 13.84 39.81
C ARG A 43 -31.42 13.93 41.04
N SER A 44 -30.17 14.35 40.86
CA SER A 44 -29.46 15.15 41.85
C SER A 44 -28.59 16.18 41.13
N SER A 45 -28.92 17.44 41.38
CA SER A 45 -28.23 18.64 40.91
C SER A 45 -27.31 19.14 42.01
N VAL A 46 -26.03 19.37 41.69
CA VAL A 46 -25.12 20.20 42.49
C VAL A 46 -24.39 21.15 41.53
N PRO A 47 -24.34 22.46 41.81
CA PRO A 47 -23.71 23.45 40.94
C PRO A 47 -22.20 23.56 41.22
N ILE A 48 -21.38 23.63 40.18
CA ILE A 48 -19.96 24.00 40.33
C ILE A 48 -19.66 25.16 39.37
N HIS A 49 -19.19 26.26 39.98
CA HIS A 49 -18.69 27.48 39.35
C HIS A 49 -17.54 27.22 38.36
N PRO A 50 -17.43 27.97 37.25
CA PRO A 50 -16.25 27.93 36.40
C PRO A 50 -15.21 28.94 36.91
N THR A 51 -14.10 28.45 37.47
CA THR A 51 -12.86 29.23 37.59
C THR A 51 -11.96 28.89 36.40
N ALA A 52 -11.66 29.93 35.62
CA ALA A 52 -10.78 29.87 34.46
C ALA A 52 -9.32 29.59 34.89
N PHE A 53 -8.71 28.60 34.25
CA PHE A 53 -7.25 28.46 34.21
C PHE A 53 -6.80 28.41 32.75
N ASN A 54 -6.14 29.48 32.33
CA ASN A 54 -5.44 29.57 31.05
C ASN A 54 -4.19 28.68 31.08
N PHE A 55 -4.10 27.72 30.16
CA PHE A 55 -2.85 27.07 29.79
C PHE A 55 -2.64 27.19 28.28
N PRO A 56 -1.40 27.45 27.81
CA PRO A 56 -1.13 27.71 26.40
C PRO A 56 -1.25 26.42 25.59
N THR A 57 -2.08 26.44 24.55
CA THR A 57 -2.23 25.35 23.59
C THR A 57 -1.02 25.30 22.65
N ARG A 58 0.02 24.54 23.04
CA ARG A 58 1.04 24.08 22.09
C ARG A 58 0.46 22.95 21.23
N ARG A 59 0.29 23.23 19.94
CA ARG A 59 0.01 22.25 18.88
C ARG A 59 1.16 21.24 18.82
N PHE A 60 0.90 20.00 19.25
CA PHE A 60 1.82 18.88 19.00
C PHE A 60 1.38 18.14 17.74
N SER A 61 2.13 18.33 16.65
CA SER A 61 2.12 17.42 15.51
C SER A 61 2.71 16.09 15.95
N LYS A 62 1.94 15.01 15.84
CA LYS A 62 2.32 13.66 16.26
C LYS A 62 3.32 13.08 15.23
N VAL A 63 4.60 13.41 15.37
CA VAL A 63 5.70 12.71 14.70
C VAL A 63 6.00 11.46 15.54
N VAL A 64 5.78 10.27 14.98
CA VAL A 64 6.18 9.02 15.62
C VAL A 64 7.68 8.86 15.36
N SER A 65 8.51 9.34 16.28
CA SER A 65 9.92 8.99 16.35
C SER A 65 10.04 7.70 17.17
N ALA A 66 10.79 6.71 16.67
CA ALA A 66 11.07 5.50 17.42
C ALA A 66 11.89 5.86 18.67
N LEU A 67 11.36 5.55 19.86
CA LEU A 67 12.02 5.77 21.14
C LEU A 67 13.28 4.89 21.22
N VAL A 68 14.45 5.51 21.07
CA VAL A 68 15.73 4.96 21.53
C VAL A 68 15.99 5.52 22.92
N SER A 69 16.29 4.64 23.86
CA SER A 69 16.66 4.99 25.25
C SER A 69 17.78 6.03 25.27
N GLU A 70 17.51 7.16 25.92
CA GLU A 70 18.45 8.26 26.12
C GLU A 70 19.57 7.86 27.07
N GLU A 71 20.68 7.36 26.53
CA GLU A 71 22.04 7.60 27.04
C GLU A 71 23.04 7.10 25.98
N ASN A 72 23.70 8.05 25.29
CA ASN A 72 24.74 7.88 24.24
C ASN A 72 24.31 7.55 22.79
N ALA A 73 23.06 7.80 22.39
CA ALA A 73 22.70 7.74 20.97
C ALA A 73 23.16 9.00 20.23
N VAL A 74 24.29 8.91 19.51
CA VAL A 74 24.51 9.77 18.33
C VAL A 74 23.44 9.35 17.33
N ALA A 75 22.31 10.08 17.29
CA ALA A 75 21.25 9.84 16.33
C ALA A 75 21.83 10.08 14.92
N THR A 76 22.21 9.00 14.24
CA THR A 76 22.56 9.05 12.84
C THR A 76 21.25 9.14 12.06
N ASP A 77 20.82 10.36 11.72
CA ASP A 77 19.63 10.73 10.92
C ASP A 77 19.68 10.21 9.45
N VAL A 78 20.17 8.97 9.26
CA VAL A 78 20.54 8.38 7.97
C VAL A 78 19.30 7.86 7.23
N PHE A 79 18.27 7.37 7.94
CA PHE A 79 17.04 6.83 7.34
C PHE A 79 15.80 7.45 7.97
N LYS A 80 15.02 8.18 7.18
CA LYS A 80 13.69 8.67 7.57
C LYS A 80 12.64 8.14 6.59
N LEU A 81 11.65 7.43 7.13
CA LEU A 81 10.59 6.79 6.37
C LEU A 81 9.25 7.45 6.71
N THR A 82 8.62 8.10 5.73
CA THR A 82 7.32 8.75 5.90
C THR A 82 6.26 7.95 5.16
N TYR A 83 5.32 7.37 5.90
CA TYR A 83 4.20 6.64 5.32
C TYR A 83 3.11 7.62 4.85
N LEU A 84 2.73 7.54 3.58
CA LEU A 84 1.73 8.41 2.96
C LEU A 84 0.38 7.70 2.73
N GLU A 85 0.10 6.58 3.42
CA GLU A 85 -1.08 5.71 3.23
C GLU A 85 -1.14 4.96 1.89
N GLY A 86 -1.83 3.82 1.87
CA GLY A 86 -1.82 2.93 0.71
C GLY A 86 -0.43 2.31 0.50
N ASN A 87 0.03 2.30 -0.74
CA ASN A 87 1.41 1.91 -1.09
C ASN A 87 2.38 3.11 -1.10
N SER A 88 1.91 4.32 -0.78
CA SER A 88 2.70 5.53 -0.94
C SER A 88 3.68 5.78 0.21
N TRP A 89 4.93 6.10 -0.15
CA TRP A 89 5.97 6.48 0.80
C TRP A 89 6.79 7.67 0.32
N LEU A 90 7.34 8.41 1.27
CA LEU A 90 8.46 9.31 1.06
C LEU A 90 9.61 8.86 1.94
N TRP A 91 10.70 8.43 1.31
CA TRP A 91 11.93 8.04 2.00
C TRP A 91 12.95 9.15 1.87
N ASP A 92 13.70 9.39 2.94
CA ASP A 92 14.91 10.21 2.95
C ASP A 92 16.04 9.31 3.47
N LEU A 93 16.89 8.87 2.53
CA LEU A 93 17.95 7.91 2.77
C LEU A 93 19.28 8.61 2.48
N ASP A 94 20.04 8.93 3.52
CA ASP A 94 21.26 9.74 3.46
C ASP A 94 21.08 11.04 2.67
N GLY A 95 19.95 11.72 2.92
CA GLY A 95 19.57 12.99 2.29
C GLY A 95 18.93 12.85 0.91
N VAL A 96 18.98 11.66 0.30
CA VAL A 96 18.36 11.36 -1.01
C VAL A 96 16.87 11.06 -0.81
N LYS A 97 16.02 11.89 -1.42
CA LYS A 97 14.56 11.82 -1.26
C LYS A 97 13.92 11.00 -2.38
N VAL A 98 13.34 9.86 -2.01
CA VAL A 98 12.69 8.93 -2.94
C VAL A 98 11.19 8.92 -2.66
N LEU A 99 10.39 9.27 -3.67
CA LEU A 99 8.94 9.11 -3.65
C LEU A 99 8.59 7.74 -4.21
N VAL A 100 7.80 6.95 -3.48
CA VAL A 100 7.50 5.56 -3.85
C VAL A 100 5.99 5.40 -4.01
N ASP A 101 5.57 4.83 -5.14
CA ASP A 101 4.18 4.46 -5.46
C ASP A 101 3.12 5.52 -5.04
N PRO A 102 3.22 6.78 -5.53
CA PRO A 102 2.43 7.88 -4.99
C PRO A 102 0.96 7.90 -5.46
N ILE A 103 0.03 7.82 -4.52
CA ILE A 103 -1.41 8.05 -4.69
C ILE A 103 -1.75 9.32 -3.90
N LEU A 104 -1.62 10.49 -4.52
CA LEU A 104 -1.75 11.79 -3.85
C LEU A 104 -2.80 12.71 -4.49
N VAL A 105 -3.36 12.32 -5.64
CA VAL A 105 -4.34 13.13 -6.38
C VAL A 105 -5.57 12.30 -6.69
N GLY A 106 -6.69 12.65 -6.07
CA GLY A 106 -7.94 11.90 -6.18
C GLY A 106 -7.91 10.54 -5.49
N ASN A 107 -9.02 9.83 -5.58
CA ASN A 107 -9.14 8.49 -5.01
C ASN A 107 -8.58 7.43 -5.98
N LEU A 108 -8.17 6.31 -5.39
CA LEU A 108 -7.83 5.08 -6.10
C LEU A 108 -9.12 4.40 -6.54
N ASP A 109 -9.33 4.27 -7.85
CA ASP A 109 -10.57 3.69 -8.40
C ASP A 109 -10.37 2.71 -9.56
N PHE A 110 -9.12 2.44 -9.97
CA PHE A 110 -8.79 1.58 -11.10
C PHE A 110 -9.53 1.96 -12.40
N GLY A 111 -9.94 3.23 -12.53
CA GLY A 111 -10.73 3.74 -13.66
C GLY A 111 -12.22 3.33 -13.64
N ILE A 112 -12.70 2.63 -12.61
CA ILE A 112 -14.08 2.16 -12.49
C ILE A 112 -14.64 2.47 -11.08
N PRO A 113 -15.00 3.74 -10.78
CA PRO A 113 -15.35 4.20 -9.43
C PRO A 113 -16.52 3.46 -8.76
N TRP A 114 -17.47 2.95 -9.54
CA TRP A 114 -18.60 2.20 -8.98
C TRP A 114 -18.18 0.79 -8.52
N LEU A 115 -17.12 0.23 -9.11
CA LEU A 115 -16.56 -1.06 -8.76
C LEU A 115 -15.68 -0.94 -7.51
N PHE A 116 -14.78 0.04 -7.50
CA PHE A 116 -13.91 0.34 -6.37
C PHE A 116 -13.60 1.84 -6.32
N ASP A 117 -13.65 2.43 -5.14
CA ASP A 117 -13.26 3.81 -4.90
C ASP A 117 -12.72 3.90 -3.47
N ALA A 118 -11.43 4.21 -3.30
CA ALA A 118 -10.75 4.25 -2.03
C ALA A 118 -9.98 5.56 -1.83
N GLY A 119 -10.32 6.28 -0.75
CA GLY A 119 -9.65 7.49 -0.31
C GLY A 119 -8.73 7.26 0.89
N LYS A 120 -7.80 8.20 1.11
CA LYS A 120 -6.96 8.22 2.31
C LYS A 120 -7.81 8.44 3.57
N LYS A 121 -7.47 7.78 4.68
CA LYS A 121 -8.18 7.93 5.96
C LYS A 121 -7.67 9.13 6.74
N PHE A 122 -6.36 9.32 6.78
CA PHE A 122 -5.71 10.28 7.69
C PHE A 122 -5.16 11.51 6.97
N LEU A 123 -4.55 11.33 5.79
CA LEU A 123 -3.90 12.37 5.01
C LEU A 123 -4.83 12.99 3.97
N LYS A 124 -6.09 13.26 4.34
CA LYS A 124 -7.14 13.79 3.44
C LYS A 124 -6.80 15.16 2.84
N SER A 125 -6.02 15.97 3.56
CA SER A 125 -5.60 17.30 3.12
C SER A 125 -4.20 17.34 2.53
N PHE A 126 -3.48 16.22 2.50
CA PHE A 126 -2.12 16.17 1.96
C PHE A 126 -2.18 16.14 0.44
N GLN A 127 -1.54 17.12 -0.19
CA GLN A 127 -1.58 17.34 -1.63
C GLN A 127 -0.20 17.16 -2.24
N LEU A 128 -0.19 17.03 -3.58
CA LEU A 128 1.05 16.92 -4.34
C LEU A 128 2.00 18.11 -4.12
N SER A 129 1.46 19.32 -3.87
CA SER A 129 2.22 20.54 -3.55
C SER A 129 2.88 20.50 -2.17
N ASP A 130 2.44 19.62 -1.27
CA ASP A 130 3.00 19.49 0.08
C ASP A 130 4.25 18.60 0.09
N LEU A 131 4.55 17.92 -1.03
CA LEU A 131 5.77 17.14 -1.17
C LEU A 131 6.99 18.06 -1.11
N PRO A 132 8.06 17.65 -0.40
CA PRO A 132 9.35 18.30 -0.58
C PRO A 132 9.86 18.02 -2.00
N GLN A 133 10.93 18.72 -2.37
CA GLN A 133 11.64 18.38 -3.59
C GLN A 133 12.23 16.96 -3.49
N VAL A 134 11.88 16.11 -4.44
CA VAL A 134 12.33 14.71 -4.52
C VAL A 134 13.41 14.54 -5.57
N ASP A 135 14.29 13.57 -5.35
CA ASP A 135 15.40 13.23 -6.24
C ASP A 135 15.03 12.11 -7.22
N CYS A 136 14.16 11.20 -6.79
CA CYS A 136 13.74 10.05 -7.59
C CYS A 136 12.29 9.65 -7.30
N LEU A 137 11.60 9.18 -8.33
CA LEU A 137 10.34 8.42 -8.24
C LEU A 137 10.66 6.93 -8.39
N LEU A 138 10.17 6.09 -7.48
CA LEU A 138 10.28 4.64 -7.53
C LEU A 138 8.89 4.02 -7.72
N ILE A 139 8.70 3.23 -8.78
CA ILE A 139 7.45 2.52 -9.09
C ILE A 139 7.67 1.02 -9.06
N THR A 140 7.01 0.33 -8.12
CA THR A 140 7.15 -1.13 -7.95
C THR A 140 6.34 -1.94 -8.94
N GLN A 141 5.11 -1.51 -9.22
CA GLN A 141 4.16 -2.26 -10.04
C GLN A 141 3.48 -1.37 -11.08
N SER A 142 2.94 -1.97 -12.12
CA SER A 142 2.20 -1.27 -13.17
C SER A 142 0.72 -1.00 -12.84
N LEU A 143 0.20 -1.58 -11.75
CA LEU A 143 -1.19 -1.44 -11.32
C LEU A 143 -1.49 -0.07 -10.72
N ASP A 144 -2.76 0.35 -10.76
CA ASP A 144 -3.18 1.72 -10.43
C ASP A 144 -2.97 2.09 -8.94
N ASP A 145 -2.91 1.10 -8.04
CA ASP A 145 -2.57 1.25 -6.63
C ASP A 145 -1.07 1.41 -6.36
N HIS A 146 -0.26 1.48 -7.42
CA HIS A 146 1.17 1.79 -7.40
C HIS A 146 1.54 2.89 -8.41
N CYS A 147 1.14 2.69 -9.66
CA CYS A 147 1.40 3.55 -10.81
C CYS A 147 0.19 4.46 -11.10
N HIS A 148 -0.25 5.21 -10.08
CA HIS A 148 -1.49 5.97 -10.15
C HIS A 148 -1.42 7.18 -11.11
N LEU A 149 -1.97 7.03 -12.31
CA LEU A 149 -1.83 8.03 -13.38
C LEU A 149 -2.39 9.41 -13.01
N LYS A 150 -3.42 9.48 -12.16
CA LYS A 150 -3.97 10.77 -11.69
C LYS A 150 -2.96 11.54 -10.85
N THR A 151 -2.10 10.85 -10.10
CA THR A 151 -0.97 11.47 -9.40
C THR A 151 0.19 11.77 -10.34
N LEU A 152 0.53 10.81 -11.21
CA LEU A 152 1.77 10.87 -12.00
C LEU A 152 1.73 11.94 -13.10
N LYS A 153 0.57 12.17 -13.73
CA LYS A 153 0.40 13.20 -14.77
C LYS A 153 0.70 14.63 -14.28
N PRO A 154 0.14 15.13 -13.17
CA PRO A 154 0.53 16.43 -12.63
C PRO A 154 1.95 16.44 -12.06
N LEU A 155 2.41 15.34 -11.45
CA LEU A 155 3.78 15.24 -10.93
C LEU A 155 4.82 15.41 -12.06
N SER A 156 4.60 14.80 -13.22
CA SER A 156 5.54 14.92 -14.34
C SER A 156 5.59 16.34 -14.93
N LYS A 157 4.49 17.09 -14.83
CA LYS A 157 4.46 18.52 -15.20
C LYS A 157 5.18 19.39 -14.17
N MET A 158 5.06 19.08 -12.88
CA MET A 158 5.74 19.79 -11.79
C MET A 158 7.25 19.55 -11.78
N SER A 159 7.67 18.33 -12.14
CA SER A 159 9.07 17.89 -12.11
C SER A 159 9.45 17.16 -13.41
N PRO A 160 9.58 17.87 -14.54
CA PRO A 160 9.79 17.25 -15.87
C PRO A 160 11.10 16.46 -16.00
N ASN A 161 12.11 16.80 -15.20
CA ASN A 161 13.42 16.16 -15.19
C ASN A 161 13.57 15.13 -14.06
N LEU A 162 12.47 14.76 -13.37
CA LEU A 162 12.52 13.80 -12.29
C LEU A 162 13.05 12.45 -12.80
N LYS A 163 14.08 11.92 -12.14
CA LYS A 163 14.57 10.57 -12.38
C LYS A 163 13.50 9.59 -11.90
N VAL A 164 13.22 8.57 -12.71
CA VAL A 164 12.25 7.52 -12.38
C VAL A 164 12.95 6.17 -12.48
N ILE A 165 12.81 5.34 -11.45
CA ILE A 165 13.18 3.92 -11.49
C ILE A 165 11.88 3.11 -11.39
N ALA A 166 11.68 2.17 -12.29
CA ALA A 166 10.42 1.43 -12.35
C ALA A 166 10.56 -0.03 -12.80
N THR A 167 9.54 -0.83 -12.51
CA THR A 167 9.27 -2.10 -13.19
C THR A 167 9.11 -1.90 -14.70
N PRO A 168 9.66 -2.77 -15.56
CA PRO A 168 9.41 -2.74 -17.01
C PRO A 168 7.93 -2.84 -17.38
N ASN A 169 7.08 -3.44 -16.53
CA ASN A 169 5.65 -3.54 -16.80
C ASN A 169 4.95 -2.18 -16.85
N ALA A 170 5.49 -1.16 -16.18
CA ALA A 170 4.93 0.19 -16.17
C ALA A 170 5.34 1.04 -17.39
N LYS A 171 6.07 0.46 -18.36
CA LYS A 171 6.68 1.21 -19.46
C LYS A 171 5.69 2.03 -20.29
N THR A 172 4.62 1.39 -20.74
CA THR A 172 3.58 2.04 -21.57
C THR A 172 2.84 3.17 -20.84
N LEU A 173 2.82 3.14 -19.50
CA LEU A 173 2.20 4.14 -18.65
C LEU A 173 3.14 5.33 -18.39
N LEU A 174 4.44 5.06 -18.22
CA LEU A 174 5.43 6.05 -17.79
C LEU A 174 6.13 6.77 -18.96
N ASP A 175 6.39 6.09 -20.08
CA ASP A 175 7.05 6.69 -21.26
C ASP A 175 6.36 7.99 -21.74
N PRO A 176 5.01 8.10 -21.76
CA PRO A 176 4.36 9.35 -22.18
C PRO A 176 4.47 10.48 -21.15
N LEU A 177 4.87 10.19 -19.91
CA LEU A 177 4.84 11.14 -18.79
C LEU A 177 6.23 11.65 -18.41
N PHE A 178 7.24 10.78 -18.40
CA PHE A 178 8.58 11.09 -17.89
C PHE A 178 9.65 10.80 -18.94
N GLN A 179 10.64 11.69 -19.04
CA GLN A 179 11.73 11.57 -20.02
C GLN A 179 12.91 10.74 -19.51
N ASN A 180 13.09 10.67 -18.18
CA ASN A 180 14.25 10.04 -17.55
C ASN A 180 13.82 8.82 -16.72
N VAL A 181 13.44 7.74 -17.41
CA VAL A 181 12.97 6.50 -16.79
C VAL A 181 13.97 5.38 -17.01
N THR A 182 14.42 4.77 -15.91
CA THR A 182 15.23 3.56 -15.89
C THR A 182 14.35 2.38 -15.48
N TYR A 183 14.10 1.48 -16.42
CA TYR A 183 13.39 0.22 -16.15
C TYR A 183 14.38 -0.84 -15.67
N VAL A 184 14.11 -1.45 -14.53
CA VAL A 184 15.03 -2.39 -13.87
C VAL A 184 14.35 -3.74 -13.69
N GLU A 185 14.89 -4.78 -14.30
CA GLU A 185 14.43 -6.16 -14.14
C GLU A 185 14.95 -6.81 -12.84
N PRO A 186 14.26 -7.81 -12.27
CA PRO A 186 14.75 -8.55 -11.12
C PRO A 186 16.21 -9.02 -11.29
N GLY A 187 17.06 -8.72 -10.30
CA GLY A 187 18.49 -8.99 -10.34
C GLY A 187 19.34 -7.82 -10.85
N GLN A 188 18.78 -6.92 -11.64
CA GLN A 188 19.45 -5.70 -12.08
C GLN A 188 19.47 -4.64 -10.98
N SER A 189 20.32 -3.65 -11.14
CA SER A 189 20.42 -2.53 -10.22
C SER A 189 20.65 -1.22 -10.95
N SER A 190 20.20 -0.13 -10.34
CA SER A 190 20.40 1.24 -10.78
C SER A 190 20.89 2.08 -9.61
N GLU A 191 21.54 3.19 -9.91
CA GLU A 191 21.99 4.16 -8.90
C GLU A 191 21.13 5.43 -8.96
N ILE A 192 20.82 5.98 -7.80
CA ILE A 192 20.22 7.31 -7.64
C ILE A 192 21.29 8.18 -7.00
N GLU A 193 21.74 9.21 -7.71
CA GLU A 193 22.53 10.28 -7.11
C GLU A 193 21.59 11.42 -6.71
N GLY A 194 21.53 11.68 -5.40
CA GLY A 194 20.78 12.80 -4.83
C GLY A 194 21.53 14.11 -4.96
N ARG A 195 20.82 15.22 -4.78
CA ARG A 195 21.39 16.59 -4.92
C ARG A 195 22.50 16.91 -3.92
N ASN A 196 22.56 16.19 -2.81
CA ASN A 196 23.61 16.31 -1.82
C ASN A 196 24.89 15.52 -2.19
N GLY A 197 24.91 14.84 -3.35
CA GLY A 197 26.01 14.00 -3.80
C GLY A 197 26.01 12.57 -3.23
N SER A 198 25.09 12.26 -2.31
CA SER A 198 24.91 10.88 -1.82
C SER A 198 24.33 9.99 -2.91
N LYS A 199 24.69 8.70 -2.88
CA LYS A 199 24.29 7.71 -3.87
C LYS A 199 23.54 6.57 -3.20
N LEU A 200 22.38 6.22 -3.75
CA LEU A 200 21.63 5.02 -3.39
C LEU A 200 21.73 4.00 -4.51
N ARG A 201 22.04 2.75 -4.17
CA ARG A 201 21.92 1.63 -5.09
C ARG A 201 20.57 0.96 -4.87
N VAL A 202 19.81 0.82 -5.95
CA VAL A 202 18.47 0.21 -5.97
C VAL A 202 18.55 -1.06 -6.81
N LYS A 203 18.28 -2.21 -6.19
CA LYS A 203 18.25 -3.53 -6.83
C LYS A 203 16.83 -4.06 -6.88
N ALA A 204 16.35 -4.37 -8.07
CA ALA A 204 15.04 -4.97 -8.24
C ALA A 204 15.06 -6.45 -7.82
N THR A 205 13.98 -6.90 -7.18
CA THR A 205 13.74 -8.29 -6.80
C THR A 205 12.42 -8.75 -7.39
N ALA A 206 12.30 -10.03 -7.75
CA ALA A 206 11.06 -10.56 -8.30
C ALA A 206 9.97 -10.65 -7.22
N GLY A 207 8.87 -9.93 -7.45
CA GLY A 207 7.62 -9.99 -6.70
C GLY A 207 6.57 -10.88 -7.40
N PRO A 208 5.27 -10.58 -7.26
CA PRO A 208 4.20 -11.38 -7.85
C PRO A 208 4.08 -11.21 -9.37
N VAL A 209 3.58 -12.25 -10.05
CA VAL A 209 3.09 -12.16 -11.44
C VAL A 209 1.59 -11.86 -11.38
N LEU A 210 1.20 -10.62 -11.70
CA LEU A 210 -0.18 -10.11 -11.53
C LEU A 210 -1.02 -10.12 -12.81
N GLY A 211 -0.53 -10.77 -13.86
CA GLY A 211 -1.26 -10.98 -15.10
C GLY A 211 -1.11 -12.42 -15.58
N PRO A 212 -1.17 -12.66 -16.90
CA PRO A 212 -0.99 -13.99 -17.44
C PRO A 212 0.34 -14.62 -16.99
N PRO A 213 0.45 -15.96 -16.89
CA PRO A 213 1.64 -16.62 -16.34
C PRO A 213 2.97 -16.31 -17.07
N TRP A 214 2.89 -15.84 -18.32
CA TRP A 214 4.05 -15.43 -19.13
C TRP A 214 4.42 -13.95 -18.97
N GLN A 215 3.65 -13.17 -18.20
CA GLN A 215 3.99 -11.80 -17.87
C GLN A 215 5.20 -11.76 -16.94
N ARG A 216 6.01 -10.71 -17.05
CA ARG A 216 7.12 -10.47 -16.12
C ARG A 216 6.58 -10.26 -14.71
N PRO A 217 7.27 -10.74 -13.67
CA PRO A 217 6.93 -10.40 -12.29
C PRO A 217 7.04 -8.88 -12.09
N GLU A 218 6.24 -8.35 -11.16
CA GLU A 218 6.45 -7.02 -10.64
C GLU A 218 7.64 -6.97 -9.67
N ASN A 219 8.03 -5.77 -9.23
CA ASN A 219 9.25 -5.60 -8.44
C ASN A 219 8.98 -5.37 -6.95
N GLY A 220 9.80 -6.02 -6.12
CA GLY A 220 10.26 -5.45 -4.85
C GLY A 220 11.62 -4.77 -5.04
N TYR A 221 12.10 -4.02 -4.03
CA TYR A 221 13.39 -3.33 -4.14
C TYR A 221 14.24 -3.46 -2.87
N LEU A 222 15.50 -3.84 -3.05
CA LEU A 222 16.57 -3.65 -2.07
C LEU A 222 17.25 -2.30 -2.34
N VAL A 223 17.34 -1.47 -1.32
CA VAL A 223 17.92 -0.13 -1.39
C VAL A 223 18.97 0.00 -0.29
N ASN A 224 20.18 0.38 -0.69
CA ASN A 224 21.24 0.71 0.25
C ASN A 224 21.96 1.99 -0.20
N SER A 225 22.41 2.77 0.78
CA SER A 225 23.26 3.92 0.52
C SER A 225 24.71 3.47 0.37
N SER A 226 25.48 4.16 -0.47
CA SER A 226 26.92 3.94 -0.61
C SER A 226 27.71 4.34 0.64
N GLN A 227 27.15 5.23 1.48
CA GLN A 227 27.77 5.71 2.71
C GLN A 227 27.20 5.02 3.97
N GLY A 228 26.02 4.42 3.85
CA GLY A 228 25.27 3.85 4.97
C GLY A 228 25.56 2.37 5.22
N GLN A 229 25.47 1.95 6.49
CA GLN A 229 25.57 0.55 6.90
C GLN A 229 24.23 -0.21 6.81
N LEU A 230 23.11 0.49 6.58
CA LEU A 230 21.76 -0.10 6.60
C LEU A 230 21.25 -0.39 5.19
N THR A 231 20.67 -1.57 5.02
CA THR A 231 19.94 -1.97 3.81
C THR A 231 18.44 -2.02 4.11
N LEU A 232 17.64 -1.47 3.19
CA LEU A 232 16.19 -1.46 3.24
C LEU A 232 15.62 -2.35 2.14
N TYR A 233 14.64 -3.17 2.48
CA TYR A 233 13.88 -3.95 1.53
C TYR A 233 12.42 -3.51 1.53
N TYR A 234 11.90 -3.17 0.36
CA TYR A 234 10.50 -2.85 0.17
C TYR A 234 9.83 -3.92 -0.67
N GLU A 235 8.84 -4.58 -0.07
CA GLU A 235 8.01 -5.61 -0.70
C GLU A 235 6.54 -5.30 -0.45
N PRO A 236 5.86 -4.67 -1.43
CA PRO A 236 4.56 -4.04 -1.19
C PRO A 236 3.40 -5.02 -1.01
N HIS A 237 3.54 -6.29 -1.38
CA HIS A 237 2.45 -7.29 -1.29
C HIS A 237 2.80 -8.48 -0.40
N CYS A 238 4.00 -8.50 0.19
CA CYS A 238 4.54 -9.64 0.94
C CYS A 238 4.57 -10.92 0.07
N VAL A 239 4.80 -10.77 -1.23
CA VAL A 239 4.94 -11.88 -2.19
C VAL A 239 6.27 -11.73 -2.91
N TYR A 240 7.20 -12.65 -2.64
CA TYR A 240 8.59 -12.51 -3.05
C TYR A 240 9.19 -13.83 -3.51
N ASN A 241 10.23 -13.77 -4.33
CA ASN A 241 11.01 -14.94 -4.72
C ASN A 241 11.98 -15.37 -3.61
N GLN A 242 11.68 -16.48 -2.92
CA GLN A 242 12.48 -16.97 -1.80
C GLN A 242 13.92 -17.34 -2.19
N ASN A 243 14.11 -18.05 -3.32
CA ASN A 243 15.44 -18.48 -3.79
C ASN A 243 16.32 -17.29 -4.21
N PHE A 244 15.70 -16.19 -4.60
CA PHE A 244 16.40 -14.94 -4.87
C PHE A 244 16.84 -14.30 -3.55
N LEU A 245 15.91 -14.12 -2.60
CA LEU A 245 16.16 -13.38 -1.36
C LEU A 245 17.01 -14.13 -0.33
N GLU A 246 17.10 -15.46 -0.39
CA GLU A 246 17.94 -16.25 0.54
C GLU A 246 19.43 -15.86 0.49
N LYS A 247 19.87 -15.24 -0.62
CA LYS A 247 21.23 -14.77 -0.87
C LYS A 247 21.43 -13.31 -0.51
N GLU A 248 20.35 -12.63 -0.14
CA GLU A 248 20.35 -11.20 0.17
C GLU A 248 20.22 -10.98 1.68
N ARG A 249 20.46 -9.74 2.11
CA ARG A 249 20.29 -9.29 3.49
C ARG A 249 19.62 -7.94 3.49
N SER A 250 18.82 -7.68 4.51
CA SER A 250 18.23 -6.36 4.74
C SER A 250 18.08 -6.10 6.22
N ASP A 251 18.50 -4.93 6.69
CA ASP A 251 18.34 -4.53 8.08
C ASP A 251 16.90 -4.09 8.36
N ILE A 252 16.29 -3.40 7.40
CA ILE A 252 14.94 -2.87 7.47
C ILE A 252 14.09 -3.57 6.42
N ILE A 253 12.90 -4.02 6.77
CA ILE A 253 11.88 -4.45 5.80
C ILE A 253 10.65 -3.55 5.92
N ILE A 254 10.12 -3.09 4.79
CA ILE A 254 8.81 -2.45 4.66
C ILE A 254 7.93 -3.43 3.91
N THR A 255 6.89 -3.94 4.56
CA THR A 255 5.97 -4.92 3.95
C THR A 255 4.62 -4.95 4.67
N PRO A 256 3.53 -5.38 4.02
CA PRO A 256 2.25 -5.55 4.67
C PRO A 256 2.30 -6.64 5.75
N VAL A 257 1.61 -6.39 6.85
CA VAL A 257 1.47 -7.38 7.93
C VAL A 257 0.04 -7.89 8.07
N ILE A 258 -0.93 -7.28 7.39
CA ILE A 258 -2.35 -7.69 7.38
C ILE A 258 -2.66 -8.20 5.98
N LYS A 259 -3.31 -9.37 5.89
CA LYS A 259 -3.69 -9.92 4.59
C LYS A 259 -4.91 -9.19 4.04
N GLN A 260 -4.97 -9.02 2.73
CA GLN A 260 -6.18 -8.61 2.00
C GLN A 260 -6.59 -9.75 1.06
N LEU A 261 -7.83 -10.19 1.19
CA LEU A 261 -8.35 -11.38 0.52
C LEU A 261 -9.58 -11.02 -0.31
N LEU A 262 -9.64 -11.58 -1.52
CA LEU A 262 -10.87 -11.76 -2.27
C LEU A 262 -11.33 -13.22 -2.14
N PRO A 263 -12.60 -13.52 -2.47
CA PRO A 263 -13.04 -14.90 -2.57
C PRO A 263 -12.10 -15.70 -3.50
N LYS A 264 -11.36 -16.66 -2.93
CA LYS A 264 -10.39 -17.55 -3.60
C LYS A 264 -9.07 -16.92 -4.07
N PHE A 265 -8.79 -15.66 -3.75
CA PHE A 265 -7.55 -14.99 -4.16
C PHE A 265 -6.95 -14.16 -3.02
N THR A 266 -5.63 -14.26 -2.83
CA THR A 266 -4.88 -13.38 -1.93
C THR A 266 -4.38 -12.18 -2.71
N LEU A 267 -4.85 -10.98 -2.37
CA LEU A 267 -4.39 -9.73 -2.99
C LEU A 267 -3.09 -9.25 -2.36
N VAL A 268 -3.04 -9.31 -1.03
CA VAL A 268 -1.89 -8.90 -0.21
C VAL A 268 -1.66 -9.98 0.83
N SER A 269 -0.45 -10.52 0.86
CA SER A 269 0.00 -11.45 1.90
C SER A 269 0.40 -10.68 3.16
N GLY A 270 0.66 -11.40 4.25
CA GLY A 270 1.04 -10.77 5.51
C GLY A 270 1.15 -11.80 6.63
N GLN A 271 1.10 -11.35 7.88
CA GLN A 271 1.13 -12.22 9.06
C GLN A 271 2.33 -13.18 9.04
N GLU A 272 2.10 -14.49 8.86
CA GLU A 272 3.14 -15.50 8.84
C GLU A 272 4.18 -15.26 7.74
N ASP A 273 3.74 -14.79 6.58
CA ASP A 273 4.63 -14.59 5.43
C ASP A 273 5.57 -13.40 5.68
N ALA A 274 5.10 -12.35 6.35
CA ALA A 274 5.94 -11.23 6.77
C ALA A 274 6.98 -11.67 7.82
N VAL A 275 6.63 -12.61 8.71
CA VAL A 275 7.59 -13.22 9.66
C VAL A 275 8.64 -14.04 8.92
N LYS A 276 8.24 -14.84 7.92
CA LYS A 276 9.17 -15.62 7.09
C LYS A 276 10.12 -14.69 6.33
N LEU A 277 9.60 -13.61 5.75
CA LEU A 277 10.41 -12.62 5.04
C LEU A 277 11.46 -11.98 5.96
N ALA A 278 11.04 -11.54 7.15
CA ALA A 278 11.95 -10.95 8.14
C ALA A 278 13.08 -11.91 8.53
N LYS A 279 12.76 -13.19 8.73
CA LYS A 279 13.76 -14.23 9.02
C LYS A 279 14.68 -14.47 7.84
N LEU A 280 14.13 -14.59 6.64
CA LEU A 280 14.88 -14.85 5.40
C LEU A 280 15.95 -13.78 5.16
N LEU A 281 15.59 -12.51 5.33
CA LEU A 281 16.50 -11.37 5.14
C LEU A 281 17.32 -11.00 6.37
N HIS A 282 17.09 -11.69 7.50
CA HIS A 282 17.70 -11.38 8.80
C HIS A 282 17.46 -9.94 9.25
N ALA A 283 16.22 -9.48 9.07
CA ALA A 283 15.79 -8.13 9.40
C ALA A 283 15.96 -7.83 10.88
N LYS A 284 16.46 -6.63 11.16
CA LYS A 284 16.52 -6.03 12.50
C LYS A 284 15.25 -5.24 12.79
N PHE A 285 14.70 -4.60 11.77
CA PHE A 285 13.51 -3.76 11.87
C PHE A 285 12.46 -4.17 10.83
N ILE A 286 11.21 -4.21 11.28
CA ILE A 286 10.05 -4.43 10.43
C ILE A 286 9.16 -3.20 10.53
N VAL A 287 8.97 -2.53 9.41
CA VAL A 287 8.09 -1.37 9.27
C VAL A 287 6.80 -1.84 8.61
N PRO A 288 5.73 -2.09 9.40
CA PRO A 288 4.48 -2.59 8.85
C PRO A 288 3.81 -1.50 7.99
N MET A 289 3.38 -1.88 6.80
CA MET A 289 2.51 -1.02 5.98
C MET A 289 1.07 -1.52 6.00
N LYS A 290 0.11 -0.59 5.97
CA LYS A 290 -1.33 -0.88 5.96
C LYS A 290 -1.96 -0.43 4.64
N ASN A 291 -1.47 -0.99 3.54
CA ASN A 291 -1.87 -0.56 2.20
C ASN A 291 -3.37 -0.71 1.90
N GLY A 292 -4.04 -1.69 2.51
CA GLY A 292 -5.50 -1.85 2.42
C GLY A 292 -6.31 -0.96 3.37
N ASP A 293 -5.69 -0.20 4.28
CA ASP A 293 -6.39 0.60 5.30
C ASP A 293 -6.82 1.96 4.74
N LEU A 294 -7.71 1.93 3.74
CA LEU A 294 -8.27 3.08 3.04
C LEU A 294 -9.79 3.20 3.31
N ASP A 295 -10.34 4.41 3.18
CA ASP A 295 -11.79 4.63 3.21
C ASP A 295 -12.35 4.19 1.86
N SER A 296 -12.69 2.90 1.74
CA SER A 296 -13.12 2.27 0.49
C SER A 296 -14.63 2.02 0.40
N LYS A 297 -15.16 2.11 -0.82
CA LYS A 297 -16.55 1.80 -1.18
C LYS A 297 -16.61 1.14 -2.56
N GLY A 298 -17.79 0.66 -2.93
CA GLY A 298 -18.04 -0.04 -4.19
C GLY A 298 -18.17 -1.55 -4.01
N PHE A 299 -18.53 -2.25 -5.09
CA PHE A 299 -18.77 -3.69 -5.06
C PHE A 299 -17.52 -4.46 -4.61
N LEU A 300 -16.35 -4.14 -5.15
CA LEU A 300 -15.10 -4.84 -4.83
C LEU A 300 -14.72 -4.64 -3.36
N ALA A 301 -14.90 -3.43 -2.82
CA ALA A 301 -14.66 -3.14 -1.41
C ALA A 301 -15.54 -4.01 -0.48
N SER A 302 -16.77 -4.31 -0.89
CA SER A 302 -17.71 -5.12 -0.08
C SER A 302 -17.33 -6.60 0.03
N ILE A 303 -16.49 -7.11 -0.88
CA ILE A 303 -16.06 -8.51 -0.91
C ILE A 303 -14.61 -8.71 -0.46
N ILE A 304 -13.84 -7.63 -0.27
CA ILE A 304 -12.50 -7.69 0.30
C ILE A 304 -12.58 -7.95 1.80
N GLN A 305 -11.80 -8.92 2.26
CA GLN A 305 -11.69 -9.27 3.68
C GLN A 305 -10.27 -9.03 4.18
N SER A 306 -10.15 -8.46 5.37
CA SER A 306 -8.87 -8.31 6.07
C SER A 306 -8.68 -9.45 7.06
N GLU A 307 -7.50 -10.08 7.05
CA GLU A 307 -7.15 -11.13 8.01
C GLU A 307 -5.87 -10.76 8.79
N GLY A 308 -5.99 -10.80 10.11
CA GLY A 308 -4.92 -10.49 11.06
C GLY A 308 -4.87 -9.01 11.47
N THR A 309 -4.06 -8.71 12.48
CA THR A 309 -3.81 -7.36 12.98
C THR A 309 -2.31 -7.11 13.18
N VAL A 310 -1.93 -5.87 13.48
CA VAL A 310 -0.54 -5.55 13.84
C VAL A 310 -0.15 -6.23 15.16
N GLU A 311 -1.08 -6.34 16.11
CA GLU A 311 -0.88 -7.00 17.41
C GLU A 311 -0.68 -8.51 17.24
N SER A 312 -1.50 -9.16 16.39
CA SER A 312 -1.32 -10.59 16.10
C SER A 312 0.01 -10.84 15.40
N PHE A 313 0.43 -9.93 14.52
CA PHE A 313 1.74 -9.98 13.88
C PHE A 313 2.88 -9.83 14.90
N LYS A 314 2.81 -8.84 15.78
CA LYS A 314 3.78 -8.63 16.87
C LYS A 314 3.91 -9.91 17.72
N CYS A 315 2.80 -10.50 18.14
CA CYS A 315 2.81 -11.75 18.91
C CYS A 315 3.53 -12.89 18.17
N LYS A 316 3.35 -13.01 16.86
CA LYS A 316 4.05 -14.02 16.02
C LYS A 316 5.54 -13.75 15.93
N ILE A 317 5.96 -12.50 15.74
CA ILE A 317 7.37 -12.10 15.75
C ILE A 317 8.01 -12.43 17.11
N TYR A 318 7.37 -12.04 18.21
CA TYR A 318 7.84 -12.35 19.56
C TYR A 318 8.05 -13.86 19.72
N LYS A 319 7.02 -14.69 19.50
CA LYS A 319 7.17 -16.16 19.60
C LYS A 319 8.27 -16.75 18.72
N CYS A 320 8.58 -16.10 17.60
CA CYS A 320 9.59 -16.54 16.65
C CYS A 320 11.03 -16.11 17.00
N TYR A 321 11.20 -14.93 17.61
CA TYR A 321 12.50 -14.37 17.98
C TYR A 321 12.84 -14.57 19.46
N ASP A 322 11.86 -14.98 20.28
CA ASP A 322 12.01 -15.24 21.71
C ASP A 322 12.63 -16.61 22.02
N ARG A 323 13.78 -16.87 21.37
CA ARG A 323 14.92 -17.47 22.06
C ARG A 323 15.95 -16.43 22.52
N LYS A 324 15.78 -15.11 22.26
CA LYS A 324 16.77 -14.09 22.66
C LYS A 324 16.30 -12.66 23.02
N PHE A 325 15.03 -12.28 23.04
CA PHE A 325 14.67 -10.87 23.36
C PHE A 325 13.41 -10.76 24.22
N CYS A 326 13.62 -10.31 25.46
CA CYS A 326 12.64 -10.25 26.55
C CYS A 326 12.07 -8.82 26.75
N TYR A 327 10.79 -8.74 27.16
CA TYR A 327 10.00 -7.62 27.75
C TYR A 327 9.43 -6.51 26.82
N SER A 328 8.24 -5.92 27.02
CA SER A 328 7.07 -6.09 27.92
C SER A 328 5.83 -5.50 27.20
N CYS A 329 4.61 -5.97 27.55
CA CYS A 329 3.32 -5.61 26.96
C CYS A 329 3.01 -4.10 26.91
#